data_AF-A0A0L7KLN3-F1
#
_entry.id   AF-A0A0L7KLN3-F1
#
_cell.length_a   1.000
_cell.length_b   1.000
_cell.length_c   1.000
_cell.angle_alpha   90.00
_cell.angle_beta   90.00
_cell.angle_gamma   90.00
#
_symmetry.space_group_name_H-M   'P 1'
#
loop_
_entity.id
_entity.type
_entity.pdbx_description
1 polymer ?
#
loop_
_entity_poly.entity_id
_entity_poly.type
_entity_poly.pdbx_seq_one_letter_code
_entity_poly.pdbx_strand_id
1 'polypeptide(L)'
;MSSNELEIIQYKPFMSFVHPSFWHALTEVKLDVDKLNDTTKQIHGRFTYRDDIGTVFEVDSTSFNRTPESEHFYVNVTGTIMNKNTIEDFKSIDKAAFLNSVGEMIWASIKNKEWIDKPSSLLNFFILSFADLKKFHYYYWFAFPAPSQPVVHVTGTSTNITTHFTNKQLQELSQSYKALDMAQKCFFIVTEDNNGVTVQTLSKVFQRNKIKQTEFGLDLSSTYFVFTDPSDVGNPGWPLRLFLAAIMEHCPFLADAEVNVIGLRSTITGGVDGSLVFKLKLPQ
;
A
#
# COMPACT_ATOMS: atom_id res chain seq x y z
N MET A 1 -34.37 -5.53 -19.64
CA MET A 1 -32.95 -5.91 -19.64
C MET A 1 -32.26 -4.86 -18.81
N SER A 2 -31.98 -5.13 -17.52
CA SER A 2 -31.24 -4.18 -16.69
C SER A 2 -29.83 -4.09 -17.23
N SER A 3 -29.40 -2.88 -17.61
CA SER A 3 -27.99 -2.56 -17.71
C SER A 3 -27.36 -2.90 -16.35
N ASN A 4 -26.56 -3.96 -16.28
CA ASN A 4 -25.72 -4.20 -15.10
C ASN A 4 -24.67 -3.09 -15.08
N GLU A 5 -25.01 -1.96 -14.47
CA GLU A 5 -24.01 -0.95 -14.11
C GLU A 5 -23.03 -1.62 -13.15
N LEU A 6 -21.76 -1.59 -13.52
CA LEU A 6 -20.70 -2.13 -12.68
C LEU A 6 -20.57 -1.26 -11.43
N GLU A 7 -20.34 -1.88 -10.27
CA GLU A 7 -20.23 -1.16 -9.01
C GLU A 7 -18.84 -0.55 -8.86
N ILE A 8 -18.76 0.72 -8.43
CA ILE A 8 -17.48 1.37 -8.13
C ILE A 8 -16.86 0.70 -6.91
N ILE A 9 -15.60 0.26 -7.06
CA ILE A 9 -14.87 -0.40 -5.98
C ILE A 9 -14.74 0.52 -4.74
N GLN A 10 -15.07 -0.03 -3.57
CA GLN A 10 -14.86 0.63 -2.29
C GLN A 10 -13.60 0.06 -1.62
N TYR A 11 -12.84 0.93 -0.94
CA TYR A 11 -11.57 0.57 -0.31
C TYR A 11 -11.66 0.78 1.21
N LYS A 12 -11.14 -0.16 1.99
CA LYS A 12 -11.02 -0.03 3.44
C LYS A 12 -9.85 0.91 3.78
N PRO A 13 -10.10 2.07 4.43
CA PRO A 13 -9.03 3.00 4.80
C PRO A 13 -8.18 2.47 5.96
N PHE A 14 -6.93 2.91 6.00
CA PHE A 14 -6.06 2.69 7.17
C PHE A 14 -6.63 3.38 8.41
N MET A 15 -6.55 2.69 9.55
CA MET A 15 -6.76 3.24 10.87
C MET A 15 -5.40 3.47 11.53
N SER A 16 -5.04 4.74 11.73
CA SER A 16 -3.76 5.09 12.37
C SER A 16 -3.78 4.72 13.86
N PHE A 17 -2.71 4.08 14.32
CA PHE A 17 -2.43 3.80 15.72
C PHE A 17 -1.06 4.39 16.10
N VAL A 18 -1.01 5.19 17.16
CA VAL A 18 0.24 5.78 17.63
C VAL A 18 0.56 5.21 18.99
N HIS A 19 1.59 4.38 19.07
CA HIS A 19 2.05 3.85 20.34
C HIS A 19 2.63 4.99 21.21
N PRO A 20 2.40 5.03 22.54
CA PRO A 20 2.91 6.10 23.40
C PRO A 20 4.43 6.33 23.29
N SER A 21 5.21 5.28 23.01
CA SER A 21 6.66 5.41 22.81
C SER A 21 7.05 6.27 21.61
N PHE A 22 6.18 6.40 20.60
CA PHE A 22 6.40 7.33 19.48
C PHE A 22 6.56 8.77 19.98
N TRP A 23 5.73 9.19 20.94
CA TRP A 23 5.73 10.56 21.45
C TRP A 23 6.94 10.86 22.34
N HIS A 24 7.42 9.86 23.08
CA HIS A 24 8.68 9.96 23.82
C HIS A 24 9.85 10.16 22.86
N ALA A 25 9.96 9.32 21.82
CA ALA A 25 10.98 9.47 20.79
C ALA A 25 10.89 10.82 20.05
N LEU A 26 9.68 11.26 19.68
CA LEU A 26 9.49 12.57 19.06
C LEU A 26 9.96 13.72 19.97
N THR A 27 9.74 13.61 21.28
CA THR A 27 10.17 14.63 22.25
C THR A 27 11.69 14.70 22.35
N GLU A 28 12.37 13.56 22.44
CA GLU A 28 13.84 13.48 22.44
C GLU A 28 14.40 14.08 21.15
N VAL A 29 13.86 13.67 20.00
CA VAL A 29 14.24 14.23 18.69
C VAL A 29 14.00 15.75 18.65
N LYS A 30 12.89 16.24 19.20
CA LYS A 30 12.57 17.67 19.19
C LYS A 30 13.53 18.48 20.07
N LEU A 31 13.91 17.98 21.23
CA LEU A 31 14.79 18.67 22.16
C LEU A 31 16.26 18.64 21.72
N ASP A 32 16.72 17.46 21.30
CA ASP A 32 18.15 17.21 21.11
C ASP A 32 18.60 17.47 19.68
N VAL A 33 17.74 17.18 18.70
CA VAL A 33 18.06 17.25 17.28
C VAL A 33 17.46 18.49 16.62
N ASP A 34 16.14 18.65 16.66
CA ASP A 34 15.47 19.72 15.91
C ASP A 34 15.59 21.08 16.54
N LYS A 35 15.46 21.16 17.85
CA LYS A 35 15.40 22.42 18.59
C LYS A 35 14.34 23.33 17.98
N LEU A 36 14.75 24.44 17.37
CA LEU A 36 13.87 25.42 16.73
C LEU A 36 13.49 25.06 15.29
N ASN A 37 14.11 24.04 14.70
CA ASN A 37 13.82 23.61 13.34
C ASN A 37 12.46 22.90 13.27
N ASP A 38 11.62 23.25 12.28
CA ASP A 38 10.33 22.63 11.99
C ASP A 38 10.31 21.93 10.62
N THR A 39 11.49 21.59 10.07
CA THR A 39 11.60 20.82 8.82
C THR A 39 10.99 19.43 8.95
N THR A 40 10.60 18.88 7.81
CA THR A 40 10.13 17.50 7.69
C THR A 40 11.22 16.48 8.01
N LYS A 41 10.84 15.33 8.57
CA LYS A 41 11.72 14.17 8.75
C LYS A 41 11.12 12.94 8.12
N GLN A 42 11.99 12.11 7.56
CA GLN A 42 11.63 10.75 7.20
C GLN A 42 11.44 9.93 8.48
N ILE A 43 10.36 9.15 8.52
CA ILE A 43 10.07 8.15 9.55
C ILE A 43 9.59 6.86 8.89
N HIS A 44 9.48 5.79 9.66
CA HIS A 44 8.91 4.52 9.22
C HIS A 44 7.65 4.20 10.01
N GLY A 45 6.61 3.75 9.31
CA GLY A 45 5.42 3.17 9.91
C GLY A 45 5.22 1.78 9.35
N ARG A 46 4.25 1.05 9.86
CA ARG A 46 3.98 -0.31 9.41
C ARG A 46 2.51 -0.64 9.50
N PHE A 47 2.07 -1.57 8.67
CA PHE A 47 0.73 -2.13 8.79
C PHE A 47 0.81 -3.65 8.75
N THR A 48 -0.11 -4.30 9.43
CA THR A 48 -0.26 -5.74 9.35
C THR A 48 -1.11 -6.14 8.14
N TYR A 49 -0.82 -7.30 7.58
CA TYR A 49 -1.65 -7.95 6.57
C TYR A 49 -2.31 -9.22 7.09
N ARG A 50 -2.49 -9.28 8.42
CA ARG A 50 -3.27 -10.33 9.06
C ARG A 50 -4.76 -10.10 8.85
N ASP A 51 -5.47 -11.18 8.53
CA ASP A 51 -6.91 -11.14 8.29
C ASP A 51 -7.76 -10.95 9.56
N ASP A 52 -7.16 -11.05 10.75
CA ASP A 52 -7.86 -10.99 12.05
C ASP A 52 -7.66 -9.70 12.86
N ILE A 53 -6.78 -8.78 12.40
CA ILE A 53 -6.46 -7.53 13.13
C ILE A 53 -7.13 -6.30 12.49
N GLY A 54 -7.38 -6.36 11.18
CA GLY A 54 -7.90 -5.24 10.40
C GLY A 54 -6.84 -4.23 9.98
N THR A 55 -7.31 -3.14 9.35
CA THR A 55 -6.47 -2.20 8.58
C THR A 55 -5.73 -1.19 9.46
N VAL A 56 -5.00 -1.66 10.47
CA VAL A 56 -4.24 -0.83 11.41
C VAL A 56 -2.89 -0.43 10.80
N PHE A 57 -2.59 0.86 10.82
CA PHE A 57 -1.29 1.42 10.48
C PHE A 57 -0.66 2.04 11.71
N GLU A 58 0.48 1.51 12.15
CA GLU A 58 1.09 1.86 13.41
C GLU A 58 2.44 2.57 13.28
N VAL A 59 2.72 3.42 14.27
CA VAL A 59 4.02 4.05 14.51
C VAL A 59 4.36 3.95 15.99
N ASP A 60 5.65 3.80 16.29
CA ASP A 60 6.20 3.66 17.63
C ASP A 60 7.59 4.32 17.73
N SER A 61 8.30 4.12 18.83
CA SER A 61 9.66 4.67 19.01
C SER A 61 10.64 4.28 17.90
N THR A 62 10.49 3.09 17.29
CA THR A 62 11.35 2.60 16.21
C THR A 62 11.11 3.33 14.88
N SER A 63 10.01 4.08 14.77
CA SER A 63 9.70 4.89 13.59
C SER A 63 10.79 5.91 13.23
N PHE A 64 11.59 6.34 14.21
CA PHE A 64 12.69 7.29 13.99
C PHE A 64 14.04 6.61 13.70
N ASN A 65 14.09 5.27 13.65
CA ASN A 65 15.30 4.54 13.30
C ASN A 65 15.72 4.82 11.85
N ARG A 66 17.04 4.74 11.59
CA ARG A 66 17.58 4.92 10.23
C ARG A 66 17.00 3.90 9.25
N THR A 67 16.80 2.67 9.71
CA THR A 67 16.24 1.56 8.95
C THR A 67 15.10 0.94 9.74
N PRO A 68 13.98 0.55 9.09
CA PRO A 68 12.87 -0.05 9.80
C PRO A 68 13.22 -1.46 10.29
N GLU A 69 12.62 -1.86 11.41
CA GLU A 69 12.75 -3.21 11.94
C GLU A 69 11.86 -4.18 11.15
N SER A 70 12.35 -5.38 10.88
CA SER A 70 11.57 -6.40 10.16
C SER A 70 10.76 -7.23 11.15
N GLU A 71 9.44 -7.25 10.97
CA GLU A 71 8.53 -8.08 11.76
C GLU A 71 7.68 -8.96 10.84
N HIS A 72 7.41 -10.19 11.29
CA HIS A 72 6.53 -11.10 10.55
C HIS A 72 5.13 -10.53 10.45
N PHE A 73 4.50 -10.69 9.28
CA PHE A 73 3.14 -10.22 9.03
C PHE A 73 2.95 -8.71 9.01
N TYR A 74 4.04 -7.95 8.94
CA TYR A 74 4.03 -6.51 8.77
C TYR A 74 4.73 -6.09 7.47
N VAL A 75 4.23 -5.00 6.92
CA VAL A 75 4.87 -4.25 5.83
C VAL A 75 5.30 -2.91 6.38
N ASN A 76 6.59 -2.60 6.21
CA ASN A 76 7.14 -1.29 6.53
C ASN A 76 6.90 -0.31 5.38
N VAL A 77 6.49 0.89 5.73
CA VAL A 77 6.25 2.00 4.82
C VAL A 77 7.11 3.18 5.27
N THR A 78 7.84 3.77 4.34
CA THR A 78 8.56 5.02 4.60
C THR A 78 7.58 6.19 4.50
N GLY A 79 7.61 7.07 5.49
CA GLY A 79 6.73 8.23 5.58
C GLY A 79 7.47 9.49 5.99
N THR A 80 6.70 10.56 6.19
CA THR A 80 7.22 11.86 6.59
C THR A 80 6.44 12.44 7.75
N ILE A 81 7.13 12.95 8.76
CA ILE A 81 6.55 13.76 9.84
C ILE A 81 6.95 15.22 9.69
N MET A 82 5.98 16.12 9.85
CA MET A 82 6.18 17.56 9.98
C MET A 82 5.69 17.98 11.36
N ASN A 83 6.61 18.29 12.27
CA ASN A 83 6.27 18.76 13.61
C ASN A 83 6.41 20.28 13.71
N LYS A 84 5.30 20.98 13.88
CA LYS A 84 5.26 22.44 14.05
C LYS A 84 5.70 22.86 15.45
N ASN A 85 6.26 24.06 15.52
CA ASN A 85 6.74 24.66 16.77
C ASN A 85 5.62 25.25 17.63
N THR A 86 4.55 25.73 16.99
CA THR A 86 3.42 26.38 17.66
C THR A 86 2.10 25.72 17.28
N ILE A 87 1.10 25.83 18.16
CA ILE A 87 -0.24 25.30 17.88
C ILE A 87 -0.94 26.15 16.80
N GLU A 88 -0.60 27.43 16.72
CA GLU A 88 -1.08 28.37 15.71
C GLU A 88 -0.62 27.95 14.30
N ASP A 89 0.66 27.59 14.14
CA ASP A 89 1.19 27.07 12.88
C ASP A 89 0.53 25.74 12.50
N PHE A 90 0.36 24.83 13.46
CA PHE A 90 -0.33 23.56 13.21
C PHE A 90 -1.78 23.76 12.73
N LYS A 91 -2.50 24.72 13.33
CA LYS A 91 -3.90 25.01 12.99
C LYS A 91 -4.06 25.78 11.67
N SER A 92 -3.08 26.60 11.31
CA SER A 92 -3.14 27.45 10.12
C SER A 92 -2.73 26.75 8.83
N ILE A 93 -2.15 25.55 8.89
CA ILE A 93 -1.82 24.77 7.70
C ILE A 93 -3.08 24.47 6.89
N ASP A 94 -3.05 24.88 5.62
CA ASP A 94 -3.99 24.42 4.61
C ASP A 94 -3.70 22.96 4.27
N LYS A 95 -4.47 22.09 4.92
CA LYS A 95 -4.41 20.64 4.78
C LYS A 95 -4.73 20.16 3.36
N ALA A 96 -5.60 20.86 2.63
CA ALA A 96 -5.96 20.48 1.28
C ALA A 96 -4.82 20.83 0.31
N ALA A 97 -4.27 22.04 0.42
CA ALA A 97 -3.10 22.44 -0.36
C ALA A 97 -1.89 21.52 -0.08
N PHE A 98 -1.67 21.17 1.18
CA PHE A 98 -0.63 20.21 1.56
C PHE A 98 -0.84 18.84 0.92
N LEU A 99 -2.03 18.25 1.03
CA LEU A 99 -2.34 16.95 0.41
C LEU A 99 -2.19 16.98 -1.12
N ASN A 100 -2.55 18.08 -1.78
CA ASN A 100 -2.36 18.22 -3.23
C ASN A 100 -0.88 18.21 -3.60
N SER A 101 -0.03 18.94 -2.86
CA SER A 101 1.43 18.94 -3.11
C SER A 101 2.05 17.55 -2.93
N VAL A 102 1.57 16.79 -1.94
CA VAL A 102 1.96 15.40 -1.74
C VAL A 102 1.46 14.50 -2.86
N GLY A 103 0.24 14.72 -3.36
CA GLY A 103 -0.30 14.02 -4.52
C GLY A 103 0.54 14.22 -5.78
N GLU A 104 1.00 15.45 -6.03
CA GLU A 104 1.91 15.76 -7.14
C GLU A 104 3.24 15.00 -7.01
N MET A 105 3.82 14.94 -5.80
CA MET A 105 5.03 14.16 -5.53
C MET A 105 4.83 12.67 -5.81
N ILE A 106 3.74 12.09 -5.31
CA ILE A 106 3.42 10.67 -5.53
C ILE A 106 3.23 10.40 -7.04
N TRP A 107 2.55 11.29 -7.75
CA TRP A 107 2.32 11.14 -9.19
C TRP A 107 3.62 11.24 -9.99
N ALA A 108 4.51 12.17 -9.65
CA ALA A 108 5.84 12.27 -10.24
C ALA A 108 6.67 10.99 -9.98
N SER A 109 6.56 10.41 -8.78
CA SER A 109 7.17 9.13 -8.45
C SER A 109 6.59 7.97 -9.26
N ILE A 110 5.27 7.89 -9.44
CA ILE A 110 4.67 6.86 -10.31
C ILE A 110 5.24 6.94 -11.74
N LYS A 111 5.37 8.16 -12.28
CA LYS A 111 5.91 8.41 -13.63
C LYS A 111 7.40 8.09 -13.77
N ASN A 112 8.18 8.15 -12.69
CA ASN A 112 9.61 7.79 -12.72
C ASN A 112 9.84 6.27 -12.81
N LYS A 113 8.79 5.47 -12.54
CA LYS A 113 8.77 4.00 -12.63
C LYS A 113 9.75 3.27 -11.70
N GLU A 114 10.25 3.92 -10.65
CA GLU A 114 11.09 3.29 -9.63
C GLU A 114 10.36 2.17 -8.88
N TRP A 115 9.04 2.27 -8.78
CA TRP A 115 8.19 1.25 -8.18
C TRP A 115 8.28 -0.13 -8.86
N ILE A 116 8.70 -0.20 -10.13
CA ILE A 116 8.91 -1.48 -10.81
C ILE A 116 10.05 -2.26 -10.14
N ASP A 117 11.11 -1.57 -9.73
CA ASP A 117 12.29 -2.17 -9.09
C ASP A 117 12.15 -2.20 -7.56
N LYS A 118 11.46 -1.21 -6.98
CA LYS A 118 11.20 -1.11 -5.53
C LYS A 118 9.71 -0.86 -5.28
N PRO A 119 8.85 -1.89 -5.32
CA PRO A 119 7.40 -1.74 -5.20
C PRO A 119 6.93 -1.00 -3.95
N SER A 120 7.64 -1.14 -2.83
CA SER A 120 7.31 -0.44 -1.59
C SER A 120 7.37 1.09 -1.68
N SER A 121 8.00 1.68 -2.72
CA SER A 121 8.06 3.13 -2.91
C SER A 121 6.72 3.77 -3.29
N LEU A 122 5.74 2.99 -3.74
CA LEU A 122 4.38 3.48 -3.98
C LEU A 122 3.67 3.85 -2.68
N LEU A 123 3.98 3.14 -1.60
CA LEU A 123 3.36 3.37 -0.30
C LEU A 123 4.06 4.52 0.41
N ASN A 124 3.27 5.44 0.94
CA ASN A 124 3.74 6.57 1.72
C ASN A 124 2.68 7.00 2.71
N PHE A 125 3.09 7.69 3.78
CA PHE A 125 2.19 8.30 4.75
C PHE A 125 2.80 9.58 5.30
N PHE A 126 1.93 10.46 5.81
CA PHE A 126 2.34 11.74 6.37
C PHE A 126 1.72 11.94 7.75
N ILE A 127 2.52 12.49 8.66
CA ILE A 127 2.07 12.94 9.98
C ILE A 127 2.33 14.44 10.06
N LEU A 128 1.27 15.23 10.21
CA LEU A 128 1.38 16.60 10.69
C LEU A 128 1.20 16.59 12.20
N SER A 129 2.11 17.20 12.97
CA SER A 129 2.01 17.23 14.42
C SER A 129 2.39 18.58 15.04
N PHE A 130 1.98 18.75 16.30
CA PHE A 130 2.50 19.75 17.22
C PHE A 130 2.60 19.10 18.60
N ALA A 131 3.78 19.22 19.22
CA ALA A 131 4.08 18.66 20.53
C ALA A 131 4.22 19.78 21.58
N ASP A 132 3.25 19.90 22.48
CA ASP A 132 3.35 20.76 23.67
C ASP A 132 4.17 20.03 24.74
N LEU A 133 5.49 20.21 24.69
CA LEU A 133 6.43 19.54 25.60
C LEU A 133 6.31 20.01 27.05
N LYS A 134 5.60 21.12 27.32
CA LYS A 134 5.36 21.59 28.70
C LYS A 134 4.22 20.81 29.35
N LYS A 135 3.17 20.51 28.57
CA LYS A 135 1.97 19.80 29.04
C LYS A 135 1.95 18.32 28.67
N PHE A 136 2.91 17.87 27.86
CA PHE A 136 2.92 16.55 27.25
C PHE A 136 1.64 16.27 26.44
N HIS A 137 1.13 17.29 25.75
CA HIS A 137 -0.01 17.15 24.84
C HIS A 137 0.48 17.10 23.38
N TYR A 138 0.06 16.07 22.66
CA TYR A 138 0.44 15.86 21.26
C TYR A 138 -0.79 15.96 20.37
N TYR A 139 -0.75 16.91 19.44
CA TYR A 139 -1.79 17.12 18.45
C TYR A 139 -1.27 16.60 17.12
N TYR A 140 -2.05 15.78 16.43
CA TYR A 140 -1.57 15.14 15.22
C TYR A 140 -2.68 14.88 14.20
N TRP A 141 -2.27 14.69 12.96
CA TRP A 141 -3.14 14.33 11.86
C TRP A 141 -2.39 13.42 10.88
N PHE A 142 -2.91 12.21 10.66
CA PHE A 142 -2.40 11.28 9.68
C PHE A 142 -3.02 11.53 8.32
N ALA A 143 -2.21 11.34 7.29
CA ALA A 143 -2.65 11.25 5.91
C ALA A 143 -2.06 10.01 5.25
N PHE A 144 -2.91 9.31 4.49
CA PHE A 144 -2.55 8.21 3.60
C PHE A 144 -2.95 8.63 2.17
N PRO A 145 -2.16 9.50 1.53
CA PRO A 145 -2.54 10.07 0.25
C PRO A 145 -2.62 8.97 -0.82
N ALA A 146 -3.70 8.99 -1.60
CA ALA A 146 -3.89 8.12 -2.73
C ALA A 146 -4.61 8.88 -3.86
N PRO A 147 -4.32 8.56 -5.13
CA PRO A 147 -5.04 9.14 -6.26
C PRO A 147 -6.56 8.92 -6.16
N SER A 148 -7.34 9.93 -6.55
CA SER A 148 -8.80 9.82 -6.71
C SER A 148 -9.22 9.19 -8.04
N GLN A 149 -8.28 9.11 -8.98
CA GLN A 149 -8.42 8.47 -10.28
C GLN A 149 -7.28 7.47 -10.45
N PRO A 150 -7.48 6.37 -11.20
CA PRO A 150 -8.70 6.04 -11.97
C PRO A 150 -9.85 5.48 -11.11
N VAL A 151 -11.10 5.74 -11.52
CA VAL A 151 -12.29 5.11 -10.93
C VAL A 151 -12.47 3.72 -11.52
N VAL A 152 -12.21 2.70 -10.72
CA VAL A 152 -12.27 1.29 -11.11
C VAL A 152 -13.58 0.66 -10.65
N HIS A 153 -14.07 -0.32 -11.41
CA HIS A 153 -15.31 -1.01 -11.09
C HIS A 153 -15.06 -2.49 -10.79
N VAL A 154 -15.88 -3.08 -9.94
CA VAL A 154 -15.81 -4.51 -9.63
C VAL A 154 -16.77 -5.28 -10.53
N THR A 155 -16.28 -6.37 -11.11
CA THR A 155 -17.12 -7.35 -11.83
C THR A 155 -17.55 -8.44 -10.86
N GLY A 156 -18.67 -8.23 -10.17
CA GLY A 156 -19.25 -9.18 -9.21
C GLY A 156 -18.68 -9.05 -7.79
N THR A 157 -18.88 -10.07 -6.95
CA THR A 157 -18.41 -10.06 -5.56
C THR A 157 -16.99 -10.62 -5.45
N SER A 158 -16.20 -10.10 -4.53
CA SER A 158 -14.90 -10.71 -4.17
C SER A 158 -15.09 -12.16 -3.73
N THR A 159 -14.19 -13.03 -4.16
CA THR A 159 -14.23 -14.47 -3.84
C THR A 159 -13.00 -14.88 -3.05
N ASN A 160 -13.13 -15.88 -2.19
CA ASN A 160 -11.99 -16.41 -1.46
C ASN A 160 -10.98 -17.08 -2.42
N ILE A 161 -9.68 -16.91 -2.16
CA ILE A 161 -8.60 -17.43 -3.01
C ILE A 161 -8.63 -18.95 -3.19
N THR A 162 -9.16 -19.71 -2.23
CA THR A 162 -9.33 -21.17 -2.28
C THR A 162 -10.31 -21.63 -3.38
N THR A 163 -11.11 -20.72 -3.94
CA THR A 163 -11.98 -21.01 -5.08
C THR A 163 -11.25 -20.92 -6.43
N HIS A 164 -10.05 -20.32 -6.45
CA HIS A 164 -9.23 -20.13 -7.65
C HIS A 164 -8.04 -21.08 -7.68
N PHE A 165 -7.46 -21.39 -6.51
CA PHE A 165 -6.27 -22.23 -6.42
C PHE A 165 -6.49 -23.48 -5.59
N THR A 166 -5.85 -24.57 -6.01
CA THR A 166 -5.75 -25.80 -5.22
C THR A 166 -4.89 -25.60 -3.97
N ASN A 167 -5.03 -26.48 -2.97
CA ASN A 167 -4.20 -26.46 -1.76
C ASN A 167 -2.68 -26.51 -2.07
N LYS A 168 -2.28 -27.23 -3.11
CA LYS A 168 -0.87 -27.30 -3.55
C LYS A 168 -0.40 -25.93 -4.05
N GLN A 169 -1.18 -25.28 -4.91
CA GLN A 169 -0.86 -23.93 -5.42
C GLN A 169 -0.83 -22.88 -4.30
N LEU A 170 -1.73 -22.97 -3.32
CA LEU A 170 -1.74 -22.07 -2.16
C LEU A 170 -0.48 -22.24 -1.29
N GLN A 171 0.00 -23.47 -1.11
CA GLN A 171 1.27 -23.74 -0.43
C GLN A 171 2.46 -23.17 -1.21
N GLU A 172 2.52 -23.39 -2.53
CA GLU A 172 3.54 -22.82 -3.42
C GLU A 172 3.55 -21.29 -3.37
N LEU A 173 2.38 -20.66 -3.41
CA LEU A 173 2.21 -19.21 -3.28
C LEU A 173 2.70 -18.71 -1.92
N SER A 174 2.27 -19.34 -0.81
CA SER A 174 2.69 -18.96 0.54
C SER A 174 4.20 -19.06 0.71
N GLN A 175 4.82 -20.15 0.24
CA GLN A 175 6.27 -20.34 0.31
C GLN A 175 7.02 -19.30 -0.53
N SER A 176 6.58 -19.09 -1.76
CA SER A 176 7.23 -18.15 -2.69
C SER A 176 7.09 -16.69 -2.20
N TYR A 177 5.92 -16.32 -1.68
CA TYR A 177 5.71 -15.01 -1.05
C TYR A 177 6.61 -14.80 0.18
N LYS A 178 6.77 -15.83 1.02
CA LYS A 178 7.67 -15.76 2.18
C LYS A 178 9.12 -15.51 1.77
N ALA A 179 9.55 -16.09 0.65
CA ALA A 179 10.89 -15.98 0.10
C ALA A 179 11.17 -14.64 -0.63
N LEU A 180 10.16 -13.83 -0.96
CA LEU A 180 10.38 -12.51 -1.54
C LEU A 180 11.12 -11.59 -0.56
N ASP A 181 11.96 -10.71 -1.09
CA ASP A 181 12.54 -9.62 -0.33
C ASP A 181 11.45 -8.68 0.18
N MET A 182 11.63 -8.10 1.38
CA MET A 182 10.63 -7.23 2.00
C MET A 182 10.20 -6.06 1.11
N ALA A 183 11.13 -5.48 0.35
CA ALA A 183 10.83 -4.38 -0.57
C ALA A 183 9.90 -4.80 -1.74
N GLN A 184 9.83 -6.09 -2.06
CA GLN A 184 9.02 -6.66 -3.15
C GLN A 184 7.67 -7.20 -2.67
N LYS A 185 7.46 -7.38 -1.35
CA LYS A 185 6.25 -8.03 -0.84
C LYS A 185 4.99 -7.21 -1.05
N CYS A 186 5.09 -5.87 -1.06
CA CYS A 186 3.93 -4.97 -1.13
C CYS A 186 3.10 -5.18 -2.40
N PHE A 187 3.75 -5.36 -3.54
CA PHE A 187 3.13 -5.53 -4.85
C PHE A 187 3.98 -6.44 -5.73
N PHE A 188 3.36 -7.44 -6.34
CA PHE A 188 4.02 -8.43 -7.19
C PHE A 188 3.01 -9.10 -8.13
N ILE A 189 3.46 -9.99 -9.00
CA ILE A 189 2.61 -10.71 -9.95
C ILE A 189 2.59 -12.19 -9.61
N VAL A 190 1.42 -12.80 -9.75
CA VAL A 190 1.24 -14.26 -9.76
C VAL A 190 0.73 -14.65 -11.13
N THR A 191 1.38 -15.63 -11.75
CA THR A 191 0.89 -16.27 -12.98
C THR A 191 0.58 -17.72 -12.70
N GLU A 192 -0.54 -18.19 -13.23
CA GLU A 192 -0.98 -19.58 -13.15
C GLU A 192 -0.77 -20.29 -14.49
N ASP A 193 -0.25 -21.52 -14.45
CA ASP A 193 -0.21 -22.41 -15.60
C ASP A 193 -0.57 -23.85 -15.20
N ASN A 194 -0.53 -24.77 -16.16
CA ASN A 194 -0.84 -26.19 -15.92
C ASN A 194 0.08 -26.86 -14.87
N ASN A 195 1.23 -26.26 -14.54
CA ASN A 195 2.23 -26.83 -13.65
C ASN A 195 2.16 -26.25 -12.23
N GLY A 196 1.47 -25.13 -12.01
CA GLY A 196 1.29 -24.53 -10.68
C GLY A 196 1.14 -23.01 -10.72
N VAL A 197 1.62 -22.36 -9.68
CA VAL A 197 1.66 -20.89 -9.57
C VAL A 197 3.09 -20.38 -9.50
N THR A 198 3.36 -19.29 -10.20
CA THR A 198 4.67 -18.62 -10.19
C THR A 198 4.53 -17.21 -9.62
N VAL A 199 5.26 -16.92 -8.54
CA VAL A 199 5.39 -15.57 -7.97
C VAL A 199 6.56 -14.84 -8.65
N GLN A 200 6.32 -13.64 -9.13
CA GLN A 200 7.31 -12.83 -9.85
C GLN A 200 7.35 -11.39 -9.31
N THR A 201 8.55 -10.84 -9.17
CA THR A 201 8.73 -9.42 -8.88
C THR A 201 8.22 -8.56 -10.04
N LEU A 202 7.84 -7.32 -9.76
CA LEU A 202 7.38 -6.40 -10.80
C LEU A 202 8.46 -6.16 -11.86
N SER A 203 9.73 -6.06 -11.47
CA SER A 203 10.87 -5.88 -12.38
C SER A 203 11.15 -7.07 -13.30
N LYS A 204 10.69 -8.27 -12.94
CA LYS A 204 10.80 -9.45 -13.83
C LYS A 204 9.74 -9.41 -14.93
N VAL A 205 8.56 -8.88 -14.62
CA VAL A 205 7.41 -8.82 -15.53
C VAL A 205 7.41 -7.55 -16.36
N PHE A 206 7.51 -6.40 -15.69
CA PHE A 206 7.49 -5.07 -16.29
C PHE A 206 8.91 -4.57 -16.55
N GLN A 207 9.04 -3.77 -17.61
CA GLN A 207 10.27 -3.08 -17.95
C GLN A 207 9.92 -1.62 -18.22
N ARG A 208 10.70 -0.69 -17.64
CA ARG A 208 10.41 0.75 -17.68
C ARG A 208 10.15 1.29 -19.10
N ASN A 209 10.80 0.71 -20.11
CA ASN A 209 10.76 1.16 -21.51
C ASN A 209 9.73 0.43 -22.38
N LYS A 210 9.07 -0.61 -21.87
CA LYS A 210 8.03 -1.35 -22.58
C LYS A 210 6.65 -0.87 -22.13
N ILE A 211 5.68 -0.89 -23.03
CA ILE A 211 4.31 -0.42 -22.74
C ILE A 211 3.22 -1.25 -23.41
N LYS A 212 3.54 -2.15 -24.35
CA LYS A 212 2.55 -2.99 -25.04
C LYS A 212 2.45 -4.36 -24.39
N GLN A 213 1.25 -4.93 -24.34
CA GLN A 213 1.01 -6.27 -23.78
C GLN A 213 1.94 -7.35 -24.36
N THR A 214 2.10 -7.35 -25.69
CA THR A 214 2.94 -8.32 -26.41
C THR A 214 4.42 -8.24 -26.01
N GLU A 215 4.88 -7.09 -25.51
CA GLU A 215 6.26 -6.91 -25.06
C GLU A 215 6.51 -7.51 -23.66
N PHE A 216 5.43 -7.71 -22.89
CA PHE A 216 5.43 -8.34 -21.58
C PHE A 216 5.11 -9.85 -21.64
N GLY A 217 4.46 -10.31 -22.72
CA GLY A 217 4.07 -11.72 -22.85
C GLY A 217 3.02 -12.15 -21.82
N LEU A 218 2.18 -11.22 -21.35
CA LEU A 218 1.18 -11.46 -20.32
C LEU A 218 -0.15 -11.93 -20.92
N ASP A 219 -0.60 -13.10 -20.49
CA ASP A 219 -1.99 -13.53 -20.61
C ASP A 219 -2.77 -13.06 -19.38
N LEU A 220 -3.66 -12.09 -19.55
CA LEU A 220 -4.44 -11.52 -18.45
C LEU A 220 -5.41 -12.51 -17.81
N SER A 221 -5.79 -13.58 -18.53
CA SER A 221 -6.69 -14.61 -18.00
C SER A 221 -6.05 -15.46 -16.91
N SER A 222 -4.72 -15.62 -16.95
CA SER A 222 -3.92 -16.40 -16.01
C SER A 222 -2.97 -15.54 -15.17
N THR A 223 -3.07 -14.22 -15.26
CA THR A 223 -2.27 -13.26 -14.51
C THR A 223 -3.09 -12.62 -13.39
N TYR A 224 -2.50 -12.59 -12.20
CA TYR A 224 -3.04 -11.95 -11.02
C TYR A 224 -2.10 -10.83 -10.56
N PHE A 225 -2.62 -9.62 -10.46
CA PHE A 225 -1.94 -8.48 -9.85
C PHE A 225 -2.10 -8.60 -8.34
N VAL A 226 -1.00 -8.72 -7.59
CA VAL A 226 -1.08 -9.01 -6.15
C VAL A 226 -0.60 -7.82 -5.35
N PHE A 227 -1.36 -7.47 -4.31
CA PHE A 227 -0.93 -6.53 -3.29
C PHE A 227 -1.07 -7.16 -1.91
N THR A 228 -0.20 -6.78 -0.98
CA THR A 228 -0.36 -7.14 0.44
C THR A 228 -1.52 -6.35 1.02
N ASP A 229 -2.58 -7.05 1.41
CA ASP A 229 -3.86 -6.45 1.77
C ASP A 229 -4.04 -6.35 3.29
N PRO A 230 -4.09 -5.13 3.87
CA PRO A 230 -4.39 -4.91 5.28
C PRO A 230 -5.86 -5.05 5.65
N SER A 231 -6.76 -5.34 4.70
CA SER A 231 -8.19 -5.43 4.99
C SER A 231 -8.59 -6.78 5.60
N ASP A 232 -9.48 -6.72 6.59
CA ASP A 232 -10.18 -7.82 7.25
C ASP A 232 -11.62 -8.02 6.75
N VAL A 233 -12.06 -7.22 5.77
CA VAL A 233 -13.43 -7.24 5.23
C VAL A 233 -13.47 -7.61 3.75
N GLY A 234 -14.66 -7.76 3.17
CA GLY A 234 -14.81 -8.12 1.75
C GLY A 234 -14.26 -7.08 0.75
N ASN A 235 -13.97 -5.85 1.19
CA ASN A 235 -13.38 -4.81 0.35
C ASN A 235 -11.84 -4.88 0.41
N PRO A 236 -11.13 -4.46 -0.66
CA PRO A 236 -9.68 -4.36 -0.63
C PRO A 236 -9.22 -3.21 0.27
N GLY A 237 -8.01 -3.34 0.82
CA GLY A 237 -7.35 -2.28 1.57
C GLY A 237 -6.89 -1.10 0.71
N TRP A 238 -6.54 -0.03 1.40
CA TRP A 238 -6.07 1.23 0.81
C TRP A 238 -4.90 1.11 -0.19
N PRO A 239 -3.89 0.23 -0.01
CA PRO A 239 -2.74 0.10 -0.92
C PRO A 239 -3.11 -0.12 -2.39
N LEU A 240 -4.23 -0.79 -2.67
CA LEU A 240 -4.63 -1.12 -4.02
C LEU A 240 -4.84 0.12 -4.91
N ARG A 241 -5.27 1.26 -4.33
CA ARG A 241 -5.44 2.51 -5.07
C ARG A 241 -4.15 2.97 -5.76
N LEU A 242 -3.05 2.91 -5.03
CA LEU A 242 -1.73 3.34 -5.51
C LEU A 242 -1.22 2.38 -6.59
N PHE A 243 -1.44 1.08 -6.40
CA PHE A 243 -1.01 0.07 -7.37
C PHE A 243 -1.77 0.18 -8.69
N LEU A 244 -3.10 0.30 -8.64
CA LEU A 244 -3.94 0.47 -9.84
C LEU A 244 -3.54 1.72 -10.62
N ALA A 245 -3.35 2.84 -9.93
CA ALA A 245 -2.86 4.07 -10.55
C ALA A 245 -1.50 3.88 -11.24
N ALA A 246 -0.57 3.18 -10.60
CA ALA A 246 0.77 2.96 -11.14
C ALA A 246 0.78 2.01 -12.36
N ILE A 247 0.05 0.89 -12.28
CA ILE A 247 0.00 -0.06 -13.40
C ILE A 247 -0.75 0.53 -14.60
N MET A 248 -1.81 1.31 -14.37
CA MET A 248 -2.57 1.91 -15.48
C MET A 248 -1.79 3.03 -16.17
N GLU A 249 -1.05 3.84 -15.41
CA GLU A 249 -0.13 4.83 -15.99
C GLU A 249 0.99 4.15 -16.81
N HIS A 250 1.50 3.00 -16.36
CA HIS A 250 2.60 2.31 -17.05
C HIS A 250 2.15 1.43 -18.22
N CYS A 251 0.96 0.83 -18.14
CA CYS A 251 0.45 -0.18 -19.05
C CYS A 251 -0.85 0.29 -19.73
N PRO A 252 -0.78 1.17 -20.74
CA PRO A 252 -1.97 1.66 -21.45
C PRO A 252 -2.84 0.57 -22.08
N PHE A 253 -2.28 -0.62 -22.36
CA PHE A 253 -3.04 -1.76 -22.88
C PHE A 253 -4.05 -2.33 -21.87
N LEU A 254 -3.95 -1.95 -20.59
CA LEU A 254 -4.92 -2.31 -19.55
C LEU A 254 -6.17 -1.43 -19.58
N ALA A 255 -6.19 -0.37 -20.39
CA ALA A 255 -7.39 0.44 -20.61
C ALA A 255 -8.55 -0.43 -21.10
N ASP A 256 -9.72 -0.29 -20.48
CA ASP A 256 -10.90 -1.14 -20.71
C ASP A 256 -10.67 -2.66 -20.48
N ALA A 257 -9.56 -3.08 -19.88
CA ALA A 257 -9.32 -4.49 -19.59
C ALA A 257 -10.07 -4.96 -18.33
N GLU A 258 -10.38 -6.26 -18.28
CA GLU A 258 -10.70 -6.93 -17.03
C GLU A 258 -9.42 -7.59 -16.49
N VAL A 259 -9.14 -7.38 -15.20
CA VAL A 259 -7.94 -7.91 -14.53
C VAL A 259 -8.33 -8.64 -13.25
N ASN A 260 -7.56 -9.69 -12.93
CA ASN A 260 -7.67 -10.37 -11.64
C ASN A 260 -6.67 -9.74 -10.66
N VAL A 261 -7.16 -9.39 -9.47
CA VAL A 261 -6.35 -8.83 -8.38
C VAL A 261 -6.45 -9.73 -7.16
N ILE A 262 -5.33 -10.09 -6.55
CA ILE A 262 -5.29 -10.78 -5.26
C ILE A 262 -4.96 -9.76 -4.17
N GLY A 263 -5.86 -9.60 -3.21
CA GLY A 263 -5.54 -9.02 -1.91
C GLY A 263 -4.99 -10.09 -1.01
N LEU A 264 -3.65 -10.19 -0.92
CA LEU A 264 -2.98 -11.22 -0.13
C LEU A 264 -3.10 -10.90 1.35
N ARG A 265 -3.78 -11.77 2.08
CA ARG A 265 -4.01 -11.69 3.53
C ARG A 265 -3.45 -12.94 4.17
N SER A 266 -2.78 -12.75 5.30
CA SER A 266 -2.18 -13.86 6.03
C SER A 266 -3.05 -14.25 7.21
N THR A 267 -3.22 -15.55 7.39
CA THR A 267 -3.77 -16.06 8.64
C THR A 267 -2.73 -15.92 9.76
N ILE A 268 -3.16 -16.08 11.02
CA ILE A 268 -2.25 -16.11 12.18
C ILE A 268 -1.15 -17.19 12.07
N THR A 269 -1.40 -18.26 11.31
CA THR A 269 -0.43 -19.36 11.07
C THR A 269 0.48 -19.09 9.87
N GLY A 270 0.33 -17.96 9.19
CA GLY A 270 1.09 -17.61 8.00
C GLY A 270 0.63 -18.32 6.72
N GLY A 271 -0.58 -18.86 6.72
CA GLY A 271 -1.28 -19.29 5.51
C GLY A 271 -1.77 -18.09 4.70
N VAL A 272 -2.20 -18.32 3.47
CA VAL A 272 -2.73 -17.29 2.56
C VAL A 272 -4.20 -17.51 2.21
N ASP A 273 -4.83 -18.52 2.81
CA ASP A 273 -6.19 -18.97 2.50
C ASP A 273 -7.27 -17.92 2.84
N GLY A 274 -6.95 -16.95 3.70
CA GLY A 274 -7.79 -15.79 4.00
C GLY A 274 -7.80 -14.71 2.91
N SER A 275 -6.96 -14.84 1.87
CA SER A 275 -6.86 -13.86 0.78
C SER A 275 -8.13 -13.82 -0.08
N LEU A 276 -8.38 -12.66 -0.69
CA LEU A 276 -9.50 -12.45 -1.61
C LEU A 276 -9.02 -12.17 -3.03
N VAL A 277 -9.78 -12.66 -4.00
CA VAL A 277 -9.64 -12.36 -5.43
C VAL A 277 -10.74 -11.38 -5.85
N PHE A 278 -10.32 -10.29 -6.48
CA PHE A 278 -11.17 -9.26 -7.04
C PHE A 278 -11.06 -9.28 -8.56
N LYS A 279 -12.19 -9.32 -9.27
CA LYS A 279 -12.24 -9.08 -10.72
C LYS A 279 -12.58 -7.63 -10.95
N LEU A 280 -11.68 -6.90 -11.60
CA LEU A 280 -11.80 -5.46 -11.77
C LEU A 280 -11.89 -5.10 -13.23
N LYS A 281 -12.86 -4.25 -13.57
CA LYS A 281 -12.96 -3.58 -14.86
C LYS A 281 -12.26 -2.22 -14.74
N LEU A 282 -11.15 -2.08 -15.45
CA LEU A 282 -10.39 -0.84 -15.51
C LEU A 282 -11.06 0.13 -16.49
N PRO A 283 -11.08 1.45 -16.21
CA PRO A 283 -11.63 2.43 -17.14
C PRO A 283 -10.71 2.63 -18.36
N GLN A 284 -11.26 3.32 -19.36
CA GLN A 284 -10.56 3.73 -20.56
C GLN A 284 -9.46 4.77 -20.29
#